data_AF-A0A358X4H2-F1
#
_entry.id   AF-A0A358X4H2-F1
#
_cell.length_a   1.000
_cell.length_b   1.000
_cell.length_c   1.000
_cell.angle_alpha   90.00
_cell.angle_beta   90.00
_cell.angle_gamma   90.00
#
_symmetry.space_group_name_H-M   'P 1'
#
loop_
_entity.id
_entity.type
_entity.pdbx_description
1 polymer ?
#
loop_
_entity_poly.entity_id
_entity_poly.type
_entity_poly.pdbx_seq_one_letter_code
_entity_poly.pdbx_strand_id
1 'polypeptide(L)'
;MPQLDQNEVHFFEELREAGVLEDVNGNCLDTSKGVILVTCADGSHFGDIFKRQSEMTPLIHTLALNGGGLILPHRSPANMPIGMSPTGGMICLGDIYMSQISVAQELKGISVVALHVHFPCGIARLHNIGSRHLMELLVAAKTRIKAETSEGTKVAACLHIAWPDGRKRTYFVSRDKWTEYLQATGSQS
;
A
#
# COMPACT_ATOMS: atom_id res chain seq x y z
N MET A 1 1.53 -1.35 -20.84
CA MET A 1 1.26 -0.74 -19.52
C MET A 1 1.40 0.76 -19.63
N PRO A 2 0.66 1.55 -18.83
CA PRO A 2 0.94 2.99 -18.71
C PRO A 2 2.41 3.17 -18.30
N GLN A 3 3.05 4.23 -18.77
CA GLN A 3 4.37 4.66 -18.31
C GLN A 3 4.19 5.89 -17.41
N LEU A 4 5.14 6.14 -16.50
CA LEU A 4 5.19 7.44 -15.81
C LEU A 4 5.41 8.54 -16.85
N ASP A 5 4.65 9.62 -16.74
CA ASP A 5 4.99 10.86 -17.44
C ASP A 5 6.07 11.65 -16.68
N GLN A 6 6.53 12.76 -17.26
CA GLN A 6 7.60 13.57 -16.67
C GLN A 6 7.18 14.23 -15.34
N ASN A 7 5.91 14.59 -15.17
CA ASN A 7 5.42 15.19 -13.93
C ASN A 7 5.42 14.15 -12.81
N GLU A 8 5.04 12.92 -13.13
CA GLU A 8 5.05 11.79 -12.21
C GLU A 8 6.46 11.40 -11.78
N VAL A 9 7.41 11.37 -12.73
CA VAL A 9 8.83 11.17 -12.44
C VAL A 9 9.35 12.24 -11.48
N HIS A 10 9.13 13.51 -11.82
CA HIS A 10 9.57 14.63 -11.00
C HIS A 10 8.99 14.57 -9.59
N PHE A 11 7.69 14.30 -9.46
CA PHE A 11 7.03 14.17 -8.16
C PHE A 11 7.68 13.08 -7.29
N PHE A 12 7.93 11.89 -7.83
CA PHE A 12 8.57 10.83 -7.03
C PHE A 12 10.04 11.14 -6.71
N GLU A 13 10.75 11.85 -7.56
CA GLU A 13 12.11 12.33 -7.27
C GLU A 13 12.11 13.36 -6.13
N GLU A 14 11.19 14.33 -6.16
CA GLU A 14 11.00 15.29 -5.06
C GLU A 14 10.70 14.58 -3.73
N LEU A 15 9.82 13.57 -3.74
CA LEU A 15 9.51 12.80 -2.53
C LEU A 15 10.71 12.01 -2.01
N ARG A 16 11.60 11.56 -2.89
CA ARG A 16 12.85 10.92 -2.47
C ARG A 16 13.81 11.93 -1.84
N GLU A 17 13.99 13.09 -2.46
CA GLU A 17 14.85 14.17 -1.94
C GLU A 17 14.36 14.68 -0.59
N ALA A 18 13.03 14.74 -0.39
CA ALA A 18 12.40 15.10 0.87
C ALA A 18 12.45 13.97 1.94
N GLY A 19 12.97 12.79 1.61
CA GLY A 19 13.02 11.64 2.51
C GLY A 19 11.66 10.99 2.80
N VAL A 20 10.63 11.29 2.01
CA VAL A 20 9.32 10.62 2.10
C VAL A 20 9.42 9.18 1.60
N LEU A 21 10.16 8.98 0.52
CA LEU A 21 10.44 7.69 -0.08
C LEU A 21 11.86 7.24 0.29
N GLU A 22 11.93 6.25 1.17
CA GLU A 22 13.19 5.68 1.66
C GLU A 22 13.46 4.33 0.99
N ASP A 23 14.72 4.00 0.72
CA ASP A 23 15.05 2.66 0.26
C ASP A 23 14.68 1.64 1.35
N VAL A 24 13.96 0.57 0.99
CA VAL A 24 13.52 -0.42 1.99
C VAL A 24 14.74 -1.09 2.62
N ASN A 25 14.95 -0.84 3.90
CA ASN A 25 15.90 -1.55 4.72
C ASN A 25 15.21 -2.81 5.31
N GLY A 26 15.78 -3.99 5.05
CA GLY A 26 15.22 -5.28 5.49
C GLY A 26 15.07 -5.44 7.01
N ASN A 27 15.67 -4.53 7.80
CA ASN A 27 15.67 -4.58 9.25
C ASN A 27 14.54 -3.77 9.93
N CYS A 28 13.64 -3.13 9.17
CA CYS A 28 12.64 -2.24 9.76
C CYS A 28 11.51 -2.96 10.50
N LEU A 29 11.27 -4.25 10.22
CA LEU A 29 10.20 -5.02 10.87
C LEU A 29 10.67 -6.42 11.22
N ASP A 30 10.39 -6.85 12.46
CA ASP A 30 10.56 -8.24 12.87
C ASP A 30 9.52 -9.10 12.14
N THR A 31 9.97 -9.84 11.13
CA THR A 31 9.14 -10.73 10.30
C THR A 31 9.33 -12.21 10.65
N SER A 32 9.87 -12.51 11.85
CA SER A 32 10.12 -13.88 12.31
C SER A 32 8.85 -14.74 12.38
N LYS A 33 7.69 -14.11 12.62
CA LYS A 33 6.37 -14.77 12.61
C LYS A 33 5.65 -14.69 11.27
N GLY A 34 6.32 -14.21 10.23
CA GLY A 34 5.77 -13.99 8.91
C GLY A 34 5.15 -12.62 8.69
N VAL A 35 4.54 -12.44 7.52
CA VAL A 35 3.98 -11.18 7.05
C VAL A 35 2.66 -11.38 6.31
N ILE A 36 1.70 -10.48 6.51
CA ILE A 36 0.53 -10.35 5.65
C ILE A 36 0.88 -9.37 4.54
N LEU A 37 1.10 -9.88 3.33
CA LEU A 37 1.42 -9.05 2.16
C LEU A 37 0.13 -8.60 1.50
N VAL A 38 -0.20 -7.32 1.64
CA VAL A 38 -1.33 -6.69 0.93
C VAL A 38 -0.78 -6.01 -0.31
N THR A 39 -1.16 -6.47 -1.49
CA THR A 39 -0.62 -5.93 -2.75
C THR A 39 -1.66 -5.97 -3.87
N CYS A 40 -1.36 -5.33 -5.00
CA CYS A 40 -2.18 -5.43 -6.19
C CYS A 40 -1.94 -6.78 -6.90
N ALA A 41 -3.00 -7.35 -7.49
CA ALA A 41 -2.91 -8.57 -8.30
C ALA A 41 -2.34 -8.34 -9.72
N ASP A 42 -1.83 -7.15 -10.04
CA ASP A 42 -1.23 -6.85 -11.35
C ASP A 42 -0.03 -7.76 -11.62
N GLY A 43 -0.17 -8.67 -12.58
CA GLY A 43 0.86 -9.67 -12.93
C GLY A 43 2.19 -9.07 -13.36
N SER A 44 2.22 -7.79 -13.71
CA SER A 44 3.43 -7.08 -14.11
C SER A 44 4.29 -6.61 -12.94
N HIS A 45 3.68 -6.44 -11.77
CA HIS A 45 4.33 -5.93 -10.56
C HIS A 45 4.33 -6.95 -9.42
N PHE A 46 3.31 -7.79 -9.35
CA PHE A 46 3.12 -8.76 -8.28
C PHE A 46 4.33 -9.67 -8.09
N GLY A 47 4.87 -10.23 -9.17
CA GLY A 47 6.00 -11.17 -9.08
C GLY A 47 7.26 -10.54 -8.47
N ASP A 48 7.54 -9.27 -8.79
CA ASP A 48 8.69 -8.54 -8.24
C ASP A 48 8.48 -8.18 -6.76
N ILE A 49 7.29 -7.70 -6.43
CA ILE A 49 6.90 -7.40 -5.04
C ILE A 49 6.97 -8.66 -4.16
N PHE A 50 6.40 -9.77 -4.63
CA PHE A 50 6.40 -11.04 -3.90
C PHE A 50 7.81 -11.58 -3.72
N LYS A 51 8.64 -11.58 -4.78
CA LYS A 51 10.04 -12.01 -4.71
C LYS A 51 10.81 -11.21 -3.67
N ARG A 52 10.72 -9.88 -3.71
CA ARG A 52 11.39 -9.03 -2.72
C ARG A 52 10.91 -9.30 -1.29
N GLN A 53 9.62 -9.55 -1.09
CA GLN A 53 9.10 -9.92 0.22
C GLN A 53 9.61 -11.29 0.68
N SER A 54 9.77 -12.25 -0.24
CA SER A 54 10.29 -13.59 0.06
C SER A 54 11.77 -13.59 0.46
N GLU A 55 12.53 -12.60 0.00
CA GLU A 55 13.93 -12.38 0.41
C GLU A 55 14.02 -11.89 1.87
N MET A 56 12.95 -11.28 2.40
CA MET A 56 12.88 -10.82 3.80
C MET A 56 12.32 -11.89 4.74
N THR A 57 11.32 -12.65 4.31
CA THR A 57 10.74 -13.73 5.10
C THR A 57 10.10 -14.80 4.20
N PRO A 58 10.29 -16.11 4.49
CA PRO A 58 9.64 -17.18 3.74
C PRO A 58 8.15 -17.35 4.11
N LEU A 59 7.69 -16.75 5.21
CA LEU A 59 6.33 -16.92 5.73
C LEU A 59 5.43 -15.77 5.28
N ILE A 60 4.85 -15.90 4.08
CA ILE A 60 4.01 -14.85 3.48
C ILE A 60 2.55 -15.30 3.40
N HIS A 61 1.64 -14.55 4.02
CA HIS A 61 0.21 -14.64 3.76
C HIS A 61 -0.21 -13.52 2.79
N THR A 62 -0.42 -13.89 1.53
CA THR A 62 -0.72 -12.92 0.48
C THR A 62 -2.21 -12.61 0.39
N LEU A 63 -2.53 -11.33 0.35
CA LEU A 63 -3.82 -10.77 0.00
C LEU A 63 -3.63 -9.91 -1.26
N ALA A 64 -4.14 -10.39 -2.40
CA ALA A 64 -3.94 -9.78 -3.71
C ALA A 64 -5.26 -9.66 -4.48
N LEU A 65 -5.76 -8.44 -4.58
CA LEU A 65 -6.89 -7.98 -5.37
C LEU A 65 -6.42 -6.80 -6.22
N ASN A 66 -7.12 -6.52 -7.32
CA ASN A 66 -6.84 -5.34 -8.12
C ASN A 66 -6.94 -4.07 -7.26
N GLY A 67 -5.95 -3.19 -7.37
CA GLY A 67 -5.83 -1.97 -6.56
C GLY A 67 -5.06 -2.15 -5.27
N GLY A 68 -4.93 -3.39 -4.75
CA GLY A 68 -4.11 -3.68 -3.57
C GLY A 68 -4.40 -2.73 -2.41
N GLY A 69 -3.36 -2.12 -1.84
CA GLY A 69 -3.51 -1.17 -0.75
C GLY A 69 -4.44 0.03 -1.05
N LEU A 70 -4.70 0.36 -2.31
CA LEU A 70 -5.56 1.48 -2.68
C LEU A 70 -7.04 1.26 -2.34
N ILE A 71 -7.50 0.02 -2.20
CA ILE A 71 -8.92 -0.26 -1.90
C ILE A 71 -9.22 -0.23 -0.38
N LEU A 72 -8.19 -0.13 0.46
CA LEU A 72 -8.34 -0.14 1.91
C LEU A 72 -8.98 1.14 2.48
N PRO A 73 -8.61 2.37 2.09
CA PRO A 73 -9.19 3.56 2.70
C PRO A 73 -10.70 3.62 2.39
N HIS A 74 -11.52 3.91 3.40
CA HIS A 74 -12.98 4.04 3.25
C HIS A 74 -13.37 5.03 2.13
N ARG A 75 -12.63 6.14 2.04
CA ARG A 75 -12.86 7.20 1.04
C ARG A 75 -12.13 6.96 -0.30
N SER A 76 -11.46 5.83 -0.47
CA SER A 76 -10.80 5.55 -1.73
C SER A 76 -11.83 5.39 -2.85
N PRO A 77 -11.66 6.08 -3.99
CA PRO A 77 -12.47 5.82 -5.18
C PRO A 77 -12.39 4.36 -5.67
N ALA A 78 -11.30 3.66 -5.35
CA ALA A 78 -11.11 2.25 -5.70
C ALA A 78 -11.76 1.28 -4.70
N ASN A 79 -12.25 1.75 -3.55
CA ASN A 79 -12.94 0.94 -2.56
C ASN A 79 -14.42 0.75 -2.97
N MET A 80 -14.63 -0.08 -3.99
CA MET A 80 -15.95 -0.27 -4.59
C MET A 80 -16.90 -1.05 -3.67
N PRO A 81 -18.20 -0.71 -3.67
CA PRO A 81 -19.22 -1.49 -2.97
C PRO A 81 -19.41 -2.86 -3.64
N ILE A 82 -19.60 -3.89 -2.82
CA ILE A 82 -19.78 -5.28 -3.26
C ILE A 82 -21.05 -5.93 -2.69
N GLY A 83 -21.74 -5.26 -1.76
CA GLY A 83 -22.97 -5.76 -1.18
C GLY A 83 -23.43 -4.95 0.03
N MET A 84 -24.45 -5.49 0.70
CA MET A 84 -25.00 -4.94 1.94
C MET A 84 -24.81 -5.94 3.07
N SER A 85 -24.49 -5.46 4.26
CA SER A 85 -24.45 -6.26 5.47
C SER A 85 -25.87 -6.60 5.93
N PRO A 86 -26.05 -7.66 6.74
CA PRO A 86 -27.34 -7.97 7.38
C PRO A 86 -27.89 -6.83 8.24
N THR A 87 -27.02 -5.93 8.72
CA THR A 87 -27.37 -4.76 9.53
C THR A 87 -27.61 -3.49 8.70
N GLY A 88 -27.57 -3.57 7.37
CA GLY A 88 -27.86 -2.46 6.46
C GLY A 88 -26.66 -1.56 6.13
N GLY A 89 -25.44 -1.93 6.52
CA GLY A 89 -24.21 -1.22 6.13
C GLY A 89 -23.72 -1.64 4.74
N MET A 90 -23.16 -0.72 3.96
CA MET A 90 -22.50 -1.06 2.70
C MET A 90 -21.22 -1.86 2.99
N ILE A 91 -21.02 -2.98 2.30
CA ILE A 91 -19.77 -3.72 2.30
C ILE A 91 -18.98 -3.33 1.07
N CYS A 92 -17.73 -2.94 1.25
CA CYS A 92 -16.81 -2.58 0.18
C CYS A 92 -15.61 -3.54 0.10
N LEU A 93 -14.86 -3.49 -1.00
CA LEU A 93 -13.68 -4.34 -1.22
C LEU A 93 -12.65 -4.26 -0.07
N GLY A 94 -12.43 -3.07 0.48
CA GLY A 94 -11.53 -2.85 1.61
C GLY A 94 -11.92 -3.66 2.85
N ASP A 95 -13.22 -3.92 3.05
CA ASP A 95 -13.72 -4.68 4.20
C ASP A 95 -13.34 -6.16 4.09
N ILE A 96 -13.26 -6.71 2.86
CA ILE A 96 -12.72 -8.06 2.65
C ILE A 96 -11.27 -8.12 3.13
N TYR A 97 -10.43 -7.15 2.74
CA TYR A 97 -9.04 -7.14 3.19
C TYR A 97 -8.92 -7.00 4.70
N MET A 98 -9.68 -6.09 5.32
CA MET A 98 -9.66 -5.94 6.78
C MET A 98 -10.06 -7.22 7.50
N SER A 99 -11.11 -7.90 7.02
CA SER A 99 -11.53 -9.21 7.53
C SER A 99 -10.42 -10.25 7.37
N GLN A 100 -9.79 -10.36 6.20
CA GLN A 100 -8.73 -11.34 5.96
C GLN A 100 -7.43 -11.04 6.74
N ILE A 101 -7.09 -9.76 6.96
CA ILE A 101 -5.98 -9.38 7.83
C ILE A 101 -6.26 -9.87 9.26
N SER A 102 -7.46 -9.62 9.79
CA SER A 102 -7.86 -10.07 11.12
C SER A 102 -7.85 -11.59 11.25
N VAL A 103 -8.41 -12.31 10.27
CA VAL A 103 -8.39 -13.78 10.26
C VAL A 103 -6.96 -14.34 10.21
N ALA A 104 -6.08 -13.72 9.42
CA ALA A 104 -4.68 -14.14 9.36
C ALA A 104 -3.93 -13.88 10.67
N GLN A 105 -4.21 -12.74 11.32
CA GLN A 105 -3.68 -12.44 12.65
C GLN A 105 -4.09 -13.49 13.68
N GLU A 106 -5.38 -13.83 13.73
CA GLU A 106 -5.94 -14.79 14.68
C GLU A 106 -5.43 -16.21 14.43
N LEU A 107 -5.55 -16.69 13.19
CA LEU A 107 -5.24 -18.09 12.87
C LEU A 107 -3.75 -18.38 12.77
N LYS A 108 -2.93 -17.39 12.40
CA LYS A 108 -1.51 -17.59 12.08
C LYS A 108 -0.56 -16.85 13.02
N GLY A 109 -1.07 -15.97 13.88
CA GLY A 109 -0.25 -15.16 14.79
C GLY A 109 0.64 -14.14 14.08
N ILE A 110 0.31 -13.75 12.84
CA ILE A 110 1.08 -12.80 12.04
C ILE A 110 0.65 -11.37 12.38
N SER A 111 1.47 -10.58 13.09
CA SER A 111 1.15 -9.21 13.48
C SER A 111 1.69 -8.12 12.55
N VAL A 112 2.38 -8.51 11.48
CA VAL A 112 3.06 -7.60 10.56
C VAL A 112 2.35 -7.57 9.22
N VAL A 113 1.99 -6.37 8.76
CA VAL A 113 1.39 -6.13 7.45
C VAL A 113 2.39 -5.38 6.57
N ALA A 114 2.76 -5.97 5.44
CA ALA A 114 3.47 -5.29 4.36
C ALA A 114 2.43 -4.78 3.35
N LEU A 115 2.15 -3.48 3.41
CA LEU A 115 1.16 -2.80 2.58
C LEU A 115 1.84 -2.21 1.35
N HIS A 116 1.60 -2.82 0.19
CA HIS A 116 2.14 -2.39 -1.09
C HIS A 116 1.08 -1.74 -1.97
N VAL A 117 1.45 -0.61 -2.55
CA VAL A 117 0.83 -0.02 -3.73
C VAL A 117 1.90 0.09 -4.81
N HIS A 118 1.50 0.17 -6.08
CA HIS A 118 2.43 0.37 -7.17
C HIS A 118 2.01 1.53 -8.06
N PHE A 119 2.99 2.11 -8.76
CA PHE A 119 2.76 3.11 -9.79
C PHE A 119 3.62 2.81 -11.02
N PRO A 120 3.05 2.90 -12.24
CA PRO A 120 1.64 3.14 -12.53
C PRO A 120 0.76 1.94 -12.16
N CYS A 121 -0.53 2.18 -11.88
CA CYS A 121 -1.52 1.15 -11.53
C CYS A 121 -2.79 1.26 -12.37
N GLY A 122 -3.28 0.13 -12.88
CA GLY A 122 -4.49 0.07 -13.71
C GLY A 122 -5.74 0.54 -12.97
N ILE A 123 -5.92 0.14 -11.71
CA ILE A 123 -7.04 0.60 -10.88
C ILE A 123 -6.92 2.09 -10.54
N ALA A 124 -5.70 2.56 -10.23
CA ALA A 124 -5.48 3.98 -9.98
C ALA A 124 -5.93 4.82 -11.19
N ARG A 125 -5.52 4.41 -12.40
CA ARG A 125 -5.94 5.06 -13.64
C ARG A 125 -7.46 5.00 -13.87
N LEU A 126 -8.08 3.83 -13.67
CA LEU A 126 -9.52 3.64 -13.85
C LEU A 126 -10.33 4.63 -12.99
N HIS A 127 -9.83 4.97 -11.81
CA HIS A 127 -10.48 5.87 -10.87
C HIS A 127 -9.85 7.27 -10.80
N ASN A 128 -9.03 7.67 -11.78
CA ASN A 128 -8.36 8.97 -11.84
C ASN A 128 -7.53 9.31 -10.58
N ILE A 129 -6.89 8.31 -9.98
CA ILE A 129 -5.99 8.45 -8.83
C ILE A 129 -4.58 8.72 -9.39
N GLY A 130 -4.15 9.98 -9.35
CA GLY A 130 -2.76 10.37 -9.62
C GLY A 130 -1.81 10.02 -8.47
N SER A 131 -0.50 10.19 -8.65
CA SER A 131 0.49 9.81 -7.62
C SER A 131 0.31 10.47 -6.27
N ARG A 132 0.00 11.77 -6.23
CA ARG A 132 -0.25 12.48 -4.97
C ARG A 132 -1.39 11.85 -4.18
N HIS A 133 -2.54 11.67 -4.82
CA HIS A 133 -3.70 11.03 -4.21
C HIS A 133 -3.40 9.56 -3.86
N LEU A 134 -2.59 8.86 -4.65
CA LEU A 134 -2.10 7.52 -4.32
C LEU A 134 -1.30 7.50 -3.00
N MET A 135 -0.42 8.48 -2.77
CA MET A 135 0.34 8.60 -1.52
C MET A 135 -0.57 8.85 -0.32
N GLU A 136 -1.57 9.72 -0.48
CA GLU A 136 -2.59 9.98 0.56
C GLU A 136 -3.36 8.70 0.90
N LEU A 137 -3.80 7.95 -0.12
CA LEU A 137 -4.51 6.69 0.06
C LEU A 137 -3.62 5.63 0.71
N LEU A 138 -2.34 5.54 0.37
CA LEU A 138 -1.40 4.62 1.02
C LEU A 138 -1.27 4.92 2.53
N VAL A 139 -1.13 6.19 2.90
CA VAL A 139 -1.04 6.62 4.31
C VAL A 139 -2.38 6.41 5.04
N ALA A 140 -3.49 6.69 4.37
CA ALA A 140 -4.83 6.43 4.91
C ALA A 140 -5.08 4.92 5.12
N ALA A 141 -4.60 4.07 4.21
CA ALA A 141 -4.71 2.62 4.31
C ALA A 141 -3.91 2.09 5.51
N LYS A 142 -2.67 2.56 5.68
CA LYS A 142 -1.86 2.27 6.88
C LYS A 142 -2.60 2.68 8.16
N THR A 143 -3.20 3.87 8.16
CA THR A 143 -3.95 4.40 9.31
C THR A 143 -5.15 3.53 9.63
N ARG A 144 -5.94 3.15 8.62
CA ARG A 144 -7.10 2.26 8.77
C ARG A 144 -6.70 0.91 9.35
N ILE A 145 -5.68 0.25 8.78
CA ILE A 145 -5.20 -1.04 9.28
C ILE A 145 -4.87 -0.92 10.77
N LYS A 146 -4.07 0.08 11.16
CA LYS A 146 -3.67 0.26 12.56
C LYS A 146 -4.85 0.56 13.50
N ALA A 147 -5.92 1.18 13.01
CA ALA A 147 -7.09 1.53 13.81
C ALA A 147 -8.08 0.36 13.98
N GLU A 148 -8.18 -0.52 12.99
CA GLU A 148 -9.22 -1.56 12.90
C GLU A 148 -8.67 -2.99 13.14
N THR A 149 -7.37 -3.16 13.41
CA THR A 149 -6.74 -4.46 13.71
C THR A 149 -6.27 -4.57 15.16
N SER A 150 -5.74 -5.74 15.54
CA SER A 150 -5.30 -6.01 16.90
C SER A 150 -4.20 -5.06 17.38
N GLU A 151 -4.21 -4.79 18.68
CA GLU A 151 -3.18 -3.99 19.33
C GLU A 151 -1.79 -4.56 19.05
N GLY A 152 -0.84 -3.69 18.74
CA GLY A 152 0.52 -4.08 18.39
C GLY A 152 0.76 -4.38 16.90
N THR A 153 -0.28 -4.36 16.06
CA THR A 153 -0.13 -4.51 14.59
C THR A 153 0.90 -3.52 14.04
N LYS A 154 1.90 -4.04 13.33
CA LYS A 154 2.91 -3.24 12.64
C LYS A 154 2.59 -3.20 11.16
N VAL A 155 2.72 -2.02 10.55
CA VAL A 155 2.40 -1.82 9.13
C VAL A 155 3.56 -1.09 8.45
N ALA A 156 4.21 -1.75 7.50
CA ALA A 156 5.10 -1.11 6.54
C ALA A 156 4.29 -0.68 5.32
N ALA A 157 4.28 0.63 5.04
CA ALA A 157 3.71 1.15 3.81
C ALA A 157 4.83 1.24 2.76
N CYS A 158 4.61 0.62 1.61
CA CYS A 158 5.58 0.49 0.55
C CYS A 158 4.99 0.96 -0.78
N LEU A 159 5.76 1.74 -1.52
CA LEU A 159 5.44 2.15 -2.88
C LEU A 159 6.40 1.48 -3.86
N HIS A 160 5.85 0.70 -4.79
CA HIS A 160 6.59 0.05 -5.86
C HIS A 160 6.45 0.83 -7.17
N ILE A 161 7.55 1.39 -7.68
CA ILE A 161 7.57 2.23 -8.88
C ILE A 161 8.25 1.49 -10.03
N ALA A 162 7.61 1.42 -11.19
CA ALA A 162 8.22 0.98 -12.44
C ALA A 162 8.60 2.18 -13.31
N TRP A 163 9.87 2.51 -13.34
CA TRP A 163 10.44 3.69 -14.00
C TRP A 163 10.43 3.55 -15.54
N PRO A 164 10.45 4.68 -16.28
CA PRO A 164 10.47 4.66 -17.75
C PRO A 164 11.65 3.91 -18.37
N ASP A 165 12.78 3.85 -17.65
CA ASP A 165 14.00 3.13 -18.07
C ASP A 165 13.95 1.61 -17.81
N GLY A 166 12.79 1.09 -17.36
CA GLY A 166 12.58 -0.32 -17.07
C GLY A 166 13.00 -0.75 -15.66
N ARG A 167 13.64 0.12 -14.87
CA ARG A 167 13.94 -0.19 -13.46
C ARG A 167 12.64 -0.30 -12.67
N LYS A 168 12.58 -1.26 -11.75
CA LYS A 168 11.52 -1.36 -10.75
C LYS A 168 12.12 -1.22 -9.36
N ARG A 169 11.53 -0.38 -8.52
CA ARG A 169 12.04 -0.09 -7.17
C ARG A 169 10.90 0.02 -6.17
N THR A 170 11.05 -0.65 -5.03
CA THR A 170 10.17 -0.48 -3.89
C THR A 170 10.83 0.43 -2.86
N TYR A 171 10.07 1.42 -2.40
CA TYR A 171 10.43 2.36 -1.35
C TYR A 171 9.53 2.14 -0.14
N PHE A 172 10.07 2.35 1.05
CA PHE A 172 9.29 2.56 2.26
C PHE A 172 8.75 3.98 2.27
N VAL A 173 7.51 4.15 2.73
CA VAL A 173 6.85 5.45 2.82
C VAL A 173 6.78 5.90 4.27
N SER A 174 7.53 6.95 4.59
CA SER A 174 7.50 7.59 5.91
C SER A 174 6.29 8.51 6.03
N ARG A 175 5.39 8.18 6.95
CA ARG A 175 4.18 8.99 7.22
C ARG A 175 4.57 10.38 7.73
N ASP A 176 5.54 10.44 8.63
CA ASP A 176 5.90 11.69 9.29
C ASP A 176 6.55 12.64 8.27
N LYS A 177 7.43 12.12 7.41
CA LYS A 177 7.99 12.87 6.29
C LYS A 177 6.95 13.28 5.25
N TRP A 178 5.97 12.43 4.96
CA TRP A 178 4.84 12.82 4.10
C TRP A 178 4.05 13.99 4.69
N THR A 179 3.76 13.97 5.99
CA THR A 179 3.08 15.07 6.68
C THR A 179 3.91 16.36 6.68
N GLU A 180 5.22 16.28 6.96
CA GLU A 180 6.14 17.42 6.87
C GLU A 180 6.16 18.02 5.45
N TYR A 181 6.22 17.17 4.42
CA TYR A 181 6.22 17.58 3.01
C TYR A 181 4.93 18.34 2.66
N LEU A 182 3.75 17.83 3.03
CA LEU A 182 2.47 18.50 2.76
C LEU A 182 2.38 19.89 3.41
N GLN A 183 2.89 20.02 4.63
CA GLN A 183 2.96 21.31 5.34
C GLN A 183 3.89 22.29 4.62
N ALA A 184 5.06 21.83 4.16
CA ALA A 184 6.04 22.65 3.47
C ALA A 184 5.55 23.14 2.09
N THR A 185 4.80 22.31 1.35
CA THR A 185 4.31 22.66 0.01
C THR A 185 2.98 23.39 0.00
N GLY A 186 2.44 23.77 1.17
CA GLY A 186 1.15 24.45 1.29
C GLY A 186 -0.03 23.62 0.76
N SER A 187 0.16 22.31 0.63
CA SER A 187 -0.85 21.38 0.12
C SER A 187 -1.66 20.89 1.32
N GLN A 188 -2.75 21.58 1.65
CA GLN A 188 -3.69 21.07 2.65
C GLN A 188 -4.43 19.84 2.08
N SER A 189 -4.46 18.77 2.87
CA SER A 189 -5.21 17.53 2.62
C SER A 189 -6.71 17.70 2.80
#